data_AF-A0A381UE65-F1
#
_entry.id   AF-A0A381UE65-F1
#
_cell.length_a   1.000
_cell.length_b   1.000
_cell.length_c   1.000
_cell.angle_alpha   90.00
_cell.angle_beta   90.00
_cell.angle_gamma   90.00
#
_symmetry.space_group_name_H-M   'P 1'
#
loop_
_entity.id
_entity.type
_entity.pdbx_description
1 polymer ?
#
loop_
_entity_poly.entity_id
_entity_poly.type
_entity_poly.pdbx_seq_one_letter_code
_entity_poly.pdbx_strand_id
1 'polypeptide(L)'
;MKFVLSIFLVTHIWAFQAPDKIPMSPIVAYWKTLTQEEKGIYLFSYLTQVYDTYEELKSETGYGELTTWYYDNRAELVFGIFDQLEKTELTEFVGWVDEFYRQEDFVDRPFYEALAFAFRFQKAAGKSIWEKFENMKFDKIKPQ
;
A
#
# COMPACT_ATOMS: atom_id res chain seq x y z
N MET A 1 54.52 -0.22 12.57
CA MET A 1 53.21 -0.34 13.27
C MET A 1 52.22 0.78 13.00
N LYS A 2 52.64 2.07 12.89
CA LYS A 2 51.69 3.19 12.64
C LYS A 2 50.92 3.08 11.31
N PHE A 3 51.57 2.64 10.23
CA PHE A 3 50.93 2.49 8.91
C PHE A 3 49.92 1.34 8.82
N VAL A 4 50.09 0.27 9.60
CA VAL A 4 49.17 -0.88 9.61
C VAL A 4 47.86 -0.51 10.31
N LEU A 5 47.94 0.30 11.39
CA LEU A 5 46.75 0.85 12.05
C LEU A 5 45.96 1.80 11.12
N SER A 6 46.65 2.60 10.31
CA SER A 6 45.99 3.53 9.37
C SER A 6 45.25 2.79 8.24
N ILE A 7 45.77 1.66 7.76
CA ILE A 7 45.09 0.85 6.74
C ILE A 7 43.83 0.18 7.32
N PHE A 8 43.89 -0.25 8.59
CA PHE A 8 42.73 -0.84 9.28
C PHE A 8 41.59 0.16 9.47
N LEU A 9 41.89 1.45 9.67
CA LEU A 9 40.86 2.48 9.87
C LEU A 9 40.13 2.86 8.57
N VAL A 10 40.79 2.77 7.40
CA VAL A 10 40.19 3.11 6.10
C VAL A 10 39.29 1.98 5.57
N THR A 11 39.56 0.71 5.90
CA THR A 11 38.73 -0.42 5.46
C THR A 11 37.37 -0.49 6.19
N HIS A 12 37.24 0.13 7.37
CA HIS A 12 35.99 0.13 8.12
C HIS A 12 34.99 1.20 7.65
N ILE A 13 35.45 2.20 6.89
CA ILE A 13 34.57 3.25 6.35
C ILE A 13 33.61 2.66 5.30
N TRP A 14 34.05 1.66 4.54
CA TRP A 14 33.23 0.97 3.53
C TRP A 14 32.22 -0.01 4.12
N ALA A 15 32.50 -0.58 5.30
CA ALA A 15 31.59 -1.50 5.99
C ALA A 15 30.36 -0.80 6.60
N PHE A 16 30.44 0.52 6.83
CA PHE A 16 29.35 1.34 7.35
C PHE A 16 28.43 1.93 6.27
N GLN A 17 28.64 1.62 4.99
CA GLN A 17 27.82 2.12 3.87
C GLN A 17 26.74 1.14 3.40
N ALA A 18 26.36 0.14 4.19
CA ALA A 18 25.11 -0.57 3.91
C ALA A 18 23.98 0.45 4.05
N PRO A 19 23.23 0.81 2.99
CA PRO A 19 22.06 1.66 3.16
C PRO A 19 21.17 1.00 4.21
N ASP A 20 20.70 1.79 5.19
CA ASP A 20 19.74 1.31 6.19
C ASP A 20 18.54 0.74 5.42
N LYS A 21 18.47 -0.59 5.29
CA LYS A 21 17.37 -1.24 4.61
C LYS A 21 16.12 -0.96 5.41
N ILE A 22 15.15 -0.32 4.79
CA ILE A 22 13.84 -0.08 5.40
C ILE A 22 13.29 -1.45 5.84
N PRO A 23 12.96 -1.64 7.13
CA PRO A 23 12.46 -2.92 7.59
C PRO A 23 11.11 -3.20 6.95
N MET A 24 10.99 -4.37 6.32
CA MET A 24 9.75 -4.80 5.68
C MET A 24 8.64 -4.96 6.72
N SER A 25 7.47 -4.39 6.45
CA SER A 25 6.32 -4.56 7.32
C SER A 25 5.82 -6.02 7.28
N PRO A 26 5.20 -6.53 8.37
CA PRO A 26 4.68 -7.89 8.40
C PRO A 26 3.67 -8.17 7.28
N ILE A 27 2.88 -7.17 6.88
CA ILE A 27 1.92 -7.34 5.80
C ILE A 27 2.60 -7.49 4.43
N VAL A 28 3.67 -6.74 4.17
CA VAL A 28 4.43 -6.89 2.93
C VAL A 28 5.14 -8.24 2.89
N ALA A 29 5.70 -8.66 4.03
CA ALA A 29 6.31 -9.99 4.15
C ALA A 29 5.27 -11.09 3.87
N TYR A 30 4.10 -11.02 4.51
CA TYR A 30 2.99 -11.95 4.29
C TYR A 30 2.53 -11.95 2.83
N TRP A 31 2.24 -10.78 2.26
CA TRP A 31 1.79 -10.64 0.87
C TRP A 31 2.76 -11.26 -0.13
N LYS A 32 4.08 -11.13 0.09
CA LYS A 32 5.12 -11.73 -0.77
C LYS A 32 5.18 -13.26 -0.70
N THR A 33 4.61 -13.88 0.33
CA THR A 33 4.52 -15.36 0.43
C THR A 33 3.33 -15.94 -0.32
N LEU A 34 2.32 -15.14 -0.64
CA LEU A 34 1.08 -15.59 -1.24
C LEU A 34 1.22 -15.84 -2.74
N THR A 35 0.57 -16.90 -3.22
CA THR A 35 0.26 -17.10 -4.64
C THR A 35 -0.71 -16.04 -5.15
N GLN A 36 -0.87 -15.91 -6.47
CA GLN A 36 -1.81 -14.94 -7.05
C GLN A 36 -3.27 -15.20 -6.62
N GLU A 37 -3.68 -16.46 -6.50
CA GLU A 37 -5.01 -16.83 -6.01
C GLU A 37 -5.19 -16.43 -4.54
N GLU A 38 -4.22 -16.76 -3.68
CA GLU A 38 -4.26 -16.41 -2.26
C GLU A 38 -4.24 -14.88 -2.03
N LYS A 39 -3.55 -14.12 -2.88
CA LYS A 39 -3.61 -12.65 -2.87
C LYS A 39 -5.01 -12.14 -3.21
N GLY A 40 -5.69 -12.76 -4.17
CA GLY A 40 -7.09 -12.47 -4.47
C GLY A 40 -8.00 -12.72 -3.26
N ILE A 41 -7.84 -13.88 -2.62
CA ILE A 41 -8.59 -14.24 -1.40
C ILE A 41 -8.32 -13.22 -0.28
N TYR A 42 -7.05 -12.87 -0.03
CA TYR A 42 -6.70 -11.89 0.99
C TYR A 42 -7.28 -10.52 0.68
N LEU A 43 -7.15 -10.05 -0.57
CA LEU A 43 -7.67 -8.77 -1.02
C LEU A 43 -9.18 -8.69 -0.80
N PHE A 44 -9.92 -9.68 -1.28
CA PHE A 44 -11.38 -9.70 -1.11
C PHE A 44 -11.77 -9.75 0.38
N SER A 45 -11.08 -10.57 1.18
CA SER A 45 -11.30 -10.68 2.62
C SER A 45 -11.06 -9.35 3.34
N TYR A 46 -10.00 -8.62 2.99
CA TYR A 46 -9.71 -7.30 3.53
C TYR A 46 -10.82 -6.29 3.17
N LEU A 47 -11.25 -6.26 1.90
CA LEU A 47 -12.32 -5.36 1.44
C LEU A 47 -13.62 -5.63 2.21
N THR A 48 -14.04 -6.89 2.32
CA THR A 48 -15.24 -7.27 3.08
C THR A 48 -15.12 -6.93 4.56
N GLN A 49 -13.96 -7.18 5.18
CA GLN A 49 -13.76 -6.82 6.59
C GLN A 49 -13.92 -5.32 6.84
N VAL A 50 -13.36 -4.48 5.96
CA VAL A 50 -13.49 -3.02 6.10
C VAL A 50 -14.94 -2.57 5.93
N TYR A 51 -15.66 -3.15 4.96
CA TYR A 51 -17.08 -2.91 4.74
C TYR A 51 -17.90 -3.28 5.98
N ASP A 52 -17.74 -4.50 6.49
CA ASP A 52 -18.49 -5.02 7.62
C ASP A 52 -18.22 -4.19 8.89
N THR A 53 -16.96 -3.79 9.11
CA THR A 53 -16.58 -2.93 10.24
C THR A 53 -17.28 -1.57 10.16
N TYR A 54 -17.42 -0.97 8.97
CA TYR A 54 -18.14 0.29 8.83
C TYR A 54 -19.65 0.12 9.09
N GLU A 55 -20.26 -0.95 8.56
CA GLU A 55 -21.67 -1.23 8.77
C GLU A 55 -21.99 -1.50 10.25
N GLU A 56 -21.14 -2.26 10.94
CA GLU A 56 -21.24 -2.51 12.38
C GLU A 56 -21.08 -1.22 13.17
N LEU A 57 -20.03 -0.44 12.90
CA LEU A 57 -19.79 0.83 13.59
C LEU A 57 -20.97 1.81 13.42
N LYS A 58 -21.53 1.89 12.21
CA LYS A 58 -22.72 2.69 11.90
C LYS A 58 -23.95 2.18 12.65
N SER A 59 -24.12 0.86 12.76
CA SER A 59 -25.22 0.23 13.51
C SER A 59 -25.12 0.52 15.02
N GLU A 60 -23.91 0.48 15.58
CA GLU A 60 -23.70 0.65 17.02
C GLU A 60 -23.72 2.11 17.47
N THR A 61 -23.11 3.00 16.69
CA THR A 61 -22.85 4.39 17.11
C THR A 61 -23.64 5.43 16.31
N GLY A 62 -24.34 5.02 15.26
CA GLY A 62 -24.99 5.92 14.32
C GLY A 62 -24.00 6.72 13.47
N TYR A 63 -24.48 7.82 12.88
CA TYR A 63 -23.64 8.76 12.14
C TYR A 63 -23.00 9.77 13.09
N GLY A 64 -21.89 9.38 13.71
CA GLY A 64 -21.07 10.21 14.59
C GLY A 64 -19.64 10.39 14.07
N GLU A 65 -18.82 11.12 14.83
CA GLU A 65 -17.42 11.44 14.46
C GLU A 65 -16.59 10.19 14.14
N LEU A 66 -16.74 9.11 14.90
CA LEU A 66 -16.00 7.88 14.69
C LEU A 66 -16.40 7.18 13.39
N THR A 67 -17.69 7.08 13.10
CA THR A 67 -18.23 6.49 11.86
C THR A 67 -17.80 7.31 10.64
N THR A 68 -17.88 8.65 10.73
CA THR A 68 -17.39 9.55 9.66
C THR A 68 -15.90 9.40 9.45
N TRP A 69 -15.10 9.40 10.52
CA TRP A 69 -13.66 9.22 10.40
C TRP A 69 -13.31 7.88 9.76
N TYR A 70 -13.96 6.79 10.17
CA TYR A 70 -13.71 5.47 9.58
C TYR A 70 -14.12 5.42 8.11
N TYR A 71 -15.23 6.05 7.75
CA TYR A 71 -15.63 6.19 6.35
C TYR A 71 -14.55 6.90 5.53
N ASP A 72 -14.19 8.12 5.91
CA ASP A 72 -13.28 8.99 5.17
C ASP A 72 -11.86 8.41 5.05
N ASN A 73 -11.42 7.59 6.00
CA ASN A 73 -10.05 7.08 6.06
C ASN A 73 -9.90 5.61 5.67
N ARG A 74 -11.01 4.86 5.58
CA ARG A 74 -11.00 3.41 5.31
C ARG A 74 -12.09 3.00 4.33
N ALA A 75 -13.36 3.20 4.69
CA ALA A 75 -14.47 2.57 4.00
C ALA A 75 -14.73 3.17 2.61
N GLU A 76 -14.56 4.48 2.42
CA GLU A 76 -14.80 5.15 1.13
C GLU A 76 -13.96 4.52 0.00
N LEU A 77 -12.68 4.27 0.26
CA LEU A 77 -11.80 3.59 -0.70
C LEU A 77 -12.32 2.20 -1.06
N VAL A 78 -12.76 1.43 -0.06
CA VAL A 78 -13.24 0.06 -0.24
C VAL A 78 -14.55 0.02 -1.01
N PHE A 79 -15.49 0.93 -0.72
CA PHE A 79 -16.71 1.08 -1.52
C PHE A 79 -16.36 1.42 -2.98
N GLY A 80 -15.45 2.36 -3.18
CA GLY A 80 -14.99 2.70 -4.53
C GLY A 80 -14.39 1.51 -5.27
N ILE A 81 -13.63 0.65 -4.60
CA ILE A 81 -13.08 -0.58 -5.20
C ILE A 81 -14.20 -1.56 -5.55
N PHE A 82 -15.16 -1.80 -4.65
CA PHE A 82 -16.31 -2.68 -4.94
C PHE A 82 -17.08 -2.23 -6.19
N ASP A 83 -17.31 -0.91 -6.35
CA ASP A 83 -17.95 -0.37 -7.55
C ASP A 83 -17.13 -0.64 -8.83
N GLN A 84 -15.79 -0.69 -8.74
CA GLN A 84 -14.94 -0.99 -9.90
C GLN A 84 -14.89 -2.48 -10.23
N LEU A 85 -15.16 -3.38 -9.27
CA LEU A 85 -15.13 -4.82 -9.50
C LEU A 85 -16.19 -5.29 -10.51
N GLU A 86 -17.22 -4.48 -10.78
CA GLU A 86 -18.15 -4.73 -11.89
C GLU A 86 -17.49 -4.67 -13.29
N LYS A 87 -16.34 -3.99 -13.40
CA LYS A 87 -15.69 -3.65 -14.69
C LYS A 87 -14.21 -4.01 -14.73
N THR A 88 -13.62 -4.35 -13.60
CA THR A 88 -12.19 -4.62 -13.44
C THR A 88 -12.03 -5.87 -12.60
N GLU A 89 -11.29 -6.84 -13.12
CA GLU A 89 -11.03 -8.09 -12.41
C GLU A 89 -10.25 -7.85 -11.11
N LEU A 90 -10.54 -8.62 -10.08
CA LEU A 90 -9.84 -8.55 -8.79
C LEU A 90 -8.32 -8.80 -8.96
N THR A 91 -7.95 -9.63 -9.94
CA THR A 91 -6.55 -9.93 -10.28
C THR A 91 -5.78 -8.70 -10.79
N GLU A 92 -6.43 -7.75 -11.44
CA GLU A 92 -5.80 -6.47 -11.84
C GLU A 92 -5.42 -5.64 -10.62
N PHE A 93 -6.30 -5.57 -9.61
CA PHE A 93 -5.99 -4.92 -8.34
C PHE A 93 -4.84 -5.59 -7.61
N VAL A 94 -4.79 -6.93 -7.60
CA VAL A 94 -3.64 -7.69 -7.07
C VAL A 94 -2.35 -7.28 -7.79
N GLY A 95 -2.38 -7.16 -9.12
CA GLY A 95 -1.25 -6.72 -9.93
C GLY A 95 -0.75 -5.32 -9.55
N TRP A 96 -1.66 -4.37 -9.27
CA TRP A 96 -1.27 -3.02 -8.85
C TRP A 96 -0.74 -2.97 -7.42
N VAL A 97 -1.27 -3.79 -6.51
CA VAL A 97 -0.70 -3.94 -5.15
C VAL A 97 0.69 -4.56 -5.22
N ASP A 98 0.89 -5.57 -6.09
CA ASP A 98 2.22 -6.14 -6.35
C ASP A 98 3.20 -5.07 -6.87
N GLU A 99 2.76 -4.20 -7.77
CA GLU A 99 3.59 -3.12 -8.28
C GLU A 99 3.98 -2.10 -7.22
N PHE A 100 3.05 -1.78 -6.30
CA PHE A 100 3.35 -0.92 -5.16
C PHE A 100 4.43 -1.53 -4.26
N TYR A 101 4.29 -2.79 -3.85
CA TYR A 101 5.24 -3.46 -2.94
C TYR A 101 6.51 -3.99 -3.60
N ARG A 102 6.64 -3.84 -4.92
CA ARG A 102 7.91 -4.03 -5.65
C ARG A 102 8.90 -2.91 -5.36
N GLN A 103 8.43 -1.72 -4.99
CA GLN A 103 9.28 -0.56 -4.72
C GLN A 103 9.94 -0.68 -3.34
N GLU A 104 11.26 -0.53 -3.28
CA GLU A 104 12.02 -0.64 -2.03
C GLU A 104 11.59 0.40 -0.98
N ASP A 105 11.17 1.58 -1.43
CA ASP A 105 10.69 2.67 -0.57
C ASP A 105 9.30 2.41 0.03
N PHE A 106 8.60 1.36 -0.41
CA PHE A 106 7.23 1.06 0.01
C PHE A 106 7.09 -0.23 0.82
N VAL A 107 8.20 -0.88 1.16
CA VAL A 107 8.17 -2.17 1.89
C VAL A 107 7.71 -2.06 3.34
N ASP A 108 7.68 -0.86 3.92
CA ASP A 108 7.16 -0.58 5.26
C ASP A 108 5.71 -0.08 5.25
N ARG A 109 5.13 0.19 4.08
CA ARG A 109 3.84 0.86 3.95
C ARG A 109 2.68 -0.08 4.29
N PRO A 110 1.59 0.46 4.87
CA PRO A 110 0.42 -0.32 5.23
C PRO A 110 -0.45 -0.67 4.01
N PHE A 111 -1.24 -1.73 4.12
CA PHE A 111 -2.06 -2.25 3.02
C PHE A 111 -3.06 -1.25 2.43
N TYR A 112 -3.68 -0.40 3.26
CA TYR A 112 -4.61 0.61 2.76
C TYR A 112 -3.95 1.61 1.81
N GLU A 113 -2.65 1.88 1.93
CA GLU A 113 -1.93 2.76 1.01
C GLU A 113 -1.67 2.06 -0.33
N ALA A 114 -1.33 0.77 -0.31
CA ALA A 114 -1.22 -0.04 -1.52
C ALA A 114 -2.56 -0.14 -2.26
N LEU A 115 -3.67 -0.28 -1.53
CA LEU A 115 -5.03 -0.25 -2.09
C LEU A 115 -5.38 1.11 -2.69
N ALA A 116 -5.04 2.20 -2.01
CA ALA A 116 -5.26 3.54 -2.52
C ALA A 116 -4.47 3.77 -3.82
N PHE A 117 -3.23 3.27 -3.88
CA PHE A 117 -2.44 3.25 -5.11
C PHE A 117 -3.16 2.45 -6.21
N ALA A 118 -3.59 1.22 -5.91
CA ALA A 118 -4.26 0.36 -6.89
C ALA A 118 -5.53 1.01 -7.45
N PHE A 119 -6.39 1.56 -6.59
CA PHE A 119 -7.61 2.25 -7.00
C PHE A 119 -7.34 3.49 -7.87
N ARG A 120 -6.31 4.28 -7.56
CA ARG A 120 -5.93 5.44 -8.38
C ARG A 120 -5.29 5.03 -9.70
N PHE A 121 -4.48 3.97 -9.69
CA PHE A 121 -3.79 3.45 -10.87
C PHE A 121 -4.78 2.97 -11.94
N GLN A 122 -5.89 2.36 -11.48
CA GLN A 122 -7.04 1.98 -12.30
C GLN A 122 -7.68 3.18 -13.01
N LYS A 123 -7.97 4.26 -12.25
CA LYS A 123 -8.58 5.48 -12.79
C LYS A 123 -7.69 6.25 -13.78
N ALA A 124 -6.39 5.98 -13.79
CA ALA A 124 -5.39 6.65 -14.63
C ALA A 124 -5.03 5.89 -15.93
N ALA A 125 -5.91 5.02 -16.45
CA ALA A 125 -5.65 4.27 -17.69
C ALA A 125 -5.29 5.21 -18.87
N GLY A 126 -4.03 5.16 -19.33
CA GLY A 126 -3.50 5.96 -20.45
C GLY A 126 -2.16 6.71 -20.22
N LYS A 127 -1.64 6.78 -18.99
CA LYS A 127 -0.36 7.47 -18.66
C LYS A 127 0.75 6.51 -18.23
N SER A 128 2.02 6.90 -18.40
CA SER A 128 3.17 6.08 -17.98
C SER A 128 3.26 5.94 -16.45
N ILE A 129 3.88 4.85 -15.95
CA ILE A 129 4.01 4.54 -14.51
C ILE A 129 4.62 5.71 -13.73
N TRP A 130 5.58 6.41 -14.32
CA TRP A 130 6.28 7.54 -13.71
C TRP A 130 5.41 8.80 -13.64
N GLU A 131 4.66 9.11 -14.71
CA GLU A 131 3.68 10.20 -14.70
C GLU A 131 2.54 9.95 -13.70
N LYS A 132 2.15 8.69 -13.51
CA LYS A 132 1.19 8.33 -12.45
C LYS A 132 1.79 8.63 -11.08
N PHE A 133 3.06 8.30 -10.85
CA PHE A 133 3.74 8.52 -9.57
C PHE A 133 3.89 10.01 -9.19
N GLU A 134 4.28 10.87 -10.13
CA GLU A 134 4.45 12.30 -9.86
C GLU A 134 3.13 13.02 -9.57
N ASN A 135 2.06 12.69 -10.31
CA ASN A 135 0.74 13.29 -10.08
C ASN A 135 0.15 12.91 -8.71
N MET A 136 0.59 11.79 -8.12
CA MET A 136 0.10 11.32 -6.81
C MET A 136 0.71 12.04 -5.60
N LYS A 137 1.80 12.82 -5.77
CA LYS A 137 2.39 13.59 -4.66
C LYS A 137 1.55 14.80 -4.24
N PHE A 138 0.58 15.23 -5.06
CA PHE A 138 -0.05 16.55 -4.91
C PHE A 138 -1.57 16.56 -4.80
N ASP A 139 -2.28 15.50 -5.20
CA ASP A 139 -3.75 15.52 -5.18
C ASP A 139 -4.35 14.69 -4.04
N LYS A 140 -4.93 15.40 -3.07
CA LYS A 140 -6.01 14.85 -2.24
C LYS A 140 -7.18 14.55 -3.16
N ILE A 141 -7.79 13.38 -3.00
CA ILE A 141 -9.02 13.01 -3.69
C ILE A 141 -10.03 14.13 -3.41
N LYS A 142 -10.39 14.89 -4.45
CA LYS A 142 -11.46 15.87 -4.36
C LYS A 142 -12.77 15.15 -4.68
N PRO A 143 -13.81 15.29 -3.84
CA PRO A 143 -15.12 14.76 -4.17
C PRO A 143 -15.67 15.49 -5.41
N GLN A 144 -16.38 14.75 -6.26
CA GLN A 144 -17.44 15.33 -7.09
C GLN A 144 -18.76 15.14 -6.35
#